data_AF-A0A3N0EAM0-F1
#
_entry.id   AF-A0A3N0EAM0-F1
#
_cell.length_a   1.000
_cell.length_b   1.000
_cell.length_c   1.000
_cell.angle_alpha   90.00
_cell.angle_beta   90.00
_cell.angle_gamma   90.00
#
_symmetry.space_group_name_H-M   'P 1'
#
loop_
_entity.id
_entity.type
_entity.pdbx_description
1 polymer ?
#
loop_
_entity_poly.entity_id
_entity_poly.type
_entity_poly.pdbx_seq_one_letter_code
_entity_poly.pdbx_strand_id
1 'polypeptide(L)'
;MKLMSNITIVQRSMYGFKALVALLFLSSSLTYGQVEPLTSSQKTHKIAGDVLLGAMPALALSSTFIWKDGQKGTYQFSKALTGTIALTYGLKLAINKERPNRENNNSFPSGHTSVAFASAAFVQKRYGWEYGIPAYLLAGYVGYTRIEANKHDGVDVLAGAAIGIGMSYLFTKRYDDKKKLGISSGFIENTPTIGLTYKF
;
A
#
# COMPACT_ATOMS: atom_id res chain seq x y z
N MET A 1 -11.53 31.20 -32.17
CA MET A 1 -12.19 29.90 -32.41
C MET A 1 -11.29 28.79 -31.86
N LYS A 2 -11.86 27.89 -31.05
CA LYS A 2 -11.32 26.73 -30.27
C LYS A 2 -10.00 26.11 -30.78
N LEU A 3 -8.98 25.97 -29.91
CA LEU A 3 -8.68 24.80 -29.02
C LEU A 3 -8.36 23.51 -29.81
N MET A 4 -7.12 23.00 -29.65
CA MET A 4 -6.77 21.57 -29.41
C MET A 4 -5.34 21.25 -29.89
N SER A 5 -4.35 21.15 -29.00
CA SER A 5 -3.08 20.45 -29.30
C SER A 5 -2.33 19.85 -28.09
N ASN A 6 -2.96 19.75 -26.90
CA ASN A 6 -2.28 19.27 -25.67
C ASN A 6 -2.59 17.82 -25.27
N ILE A 7 -3.12 16.97 -26.16
CA ILE A 7 -3.58 15.61 -25.79
C ILE A 7 -2.48 14.53 -25.97
N THR A 8 -1.41 14.79 -26.72
CA THR A 8 -0.44 13.75 -27.10
C THR A 8 0.53 13.35 -25.98
N ILE A 9 0.82 14.23 -25.01
CA ILE A 9 1.81 13.96 -23.94
C ILE A 9 1.24 13.04 -22.85
N VAL A 10 -0.06 13.12 -22.57
CA VAL A 10 -0.70 12.33 -21.49
C VAL A 10 -0.90 10.87 -21.90
N GLN A 11 -1.13 10.60 -23.19
CA GLN A 11 -1.43 9.24 -23.65
C GLN A 11 -0.22 8.31 -23.59
N ARG A 12 1.01 8.83 -23.74
CA ARG A 12 2.26 8.05 -23.70
C ARG A 12 2.60 7.53 -22.28
N SER A 13 2.23 8.27 -21.23
CA SER A 13 2.39 7.87 -19.82
C SER A 13 1.47 6.69 -19.46
N MET A 14 0.28 6.64 -20.04
CA MET A 14 -0.73 5.63 -19.75
C MET A 14 -0.43 4.26 -20.39
N TYR A 15 0.31 4.23 -21.51
CA TYR A 15 0.79 2.96 -22.11
C TYR A 15 1.88 2.30 -21.27
N GLY A 16 2.77 3.08 -20.64
CA GLY A 16 3.77 2.55 -19.70
C GLY A 16 3.13 1.92 -18.46
N PHE A 17 2.08 2.54 -17.93
CA PHE A 17 1.31 2.01 -16.80
C PHE A 17 0.50 0.74 -17.16
N LYS A 18 -0.13 0.72 -18.35
CA LYS A 18 -0.81 -0.49 -18.85
C LYS A 18 0.15 -1.62 -19.19
N ALA A 19 1.35 -1.32 -19.69
CA ALA A 19 2.40 -2.31 -19.95
C ALA A 19 2.99 -2.88 -18.66
N LEU A 20 3.13 -2.06 -17.60
CA LEU A 20 3.57 -2.51 -16.28
C LEU A 20 2.51 -3.43 -15.61
N VAL A 21 1.23 -3.11 -15.78
CA VAL A 21 0.12 -3.96 -15.34
C VAL A 21 0.02 -5.23 -16.20
N ALA A 22 0.30 -5.18 -17.50
CA ALA A 22 0.30 -6.35 -18.38
C ALA A 22 1.49 -7.29 -18.15
N LEU A 23 2.68 -6.78 -17.81
CA LEU A 23 3.84 -7.60 -17.45
C LEU A 23 3.64 -8.37 -16.14
N LEU A 24 2.79 -7.86 -15.24
CA LEU A 24 2.40 -8.55 -14.00
C LEU A 24 1.49 -9.77 -14.23
N PHE A 25 0.94 -9.97 -15.44
CA PHE A 25 0.03 -11.08 -15.75
C PHE A 25 0.66 -12.20 -16.61
N LEU A 26 1.87 -12.05 -17.15
CA LEU A 26 2.34 -12.91 -18.25
C LEU A 26 3.45 -13.94 -17.91
N SER A 27 3.77 -14.18 -16.64
CA SER A 27 4.87 -15.10 -16.27
C SER A 27 4.44 -16.44 -15.66
N SER A 28 3.15 -16.78 -15.64
CA SER A 28 2.66 -18.06 -15.08
C SER A 28 2.44 -19.14 -16.14
N SER A 29 3.36 -19.26 -17.09
CA SER A 29 3.33 -20.32 -18.10
C SER A 29 4.66 -21.06 -18.10
N LEU A 30 4.96 -21.79 -17.04
CA LEU A 30 5.81 -22.98 -17.09
C LEU A 30 5.70 -23.72 -15.74
N THR A 31 5.66 -25.05 -15.81
CA THR A 31 5.51 -26.05 -14.72
C THR A 31 4.13 -26.16 -14.04
N TYR A 32 3.24 -26.93 -14.67
CA TYR A 32 2.04 -27.50 -14.03
C TYR A 32 2.46 -28.76 -13.23
N GLY A 33 2.88 -28.58 -11.97
CA GLY A 33 2.87 -29.67 -11.01
C GLY A 33 1.43 -30.00 -10.60
N GLN A 34 1.14 -31.24 -10.25
CA GLN A 34 -0.18 -31.65 -9.74
C GLN A 34 -0.47 -30.93 -8.40
N VAL A 35 -1.14 -29.77 -8.47
CA VAL A 35 -1.56 -29.00 -7.30
C VAL A 35 -2.84 -29.63 -6.75
N GLU A 36 -2.81 -30.06 -5.48
CA GLU A 36 -4.01 -30.51 -4.77
C GLU A 36 -5.12 -29.44 -4.86
N PRO A 37 -6.34 -29.80 -5.31
CA PRO A 37 -7.41 -28.83 -5.49
C PRO A 37 -7.85 -28.25 -4.14
N LEU A 38 -7.84 -26.92 -4.02
CA LEU A 38 -8.32 -26.23 -2.81
C LEU A 38 -9.77 -26.63 -2.50
N THR A 39 -10.05 -26.83 -1.21
CA THR A 39 -11.42 -27.03 -0.71
C THR A 39 -12.30 -25.80 -0.97
N SER A 40 -13.62 -25.97 -0.96
CA SER A 40 -14.57 -24.85 -1.15
C SER A 40 -14.37 -23.73 -0.11
N SER A 41 -14.07 -24.08 1.14
CA SER A 41 -13.76 -23.11 2.20
C SER A 41 -12.47 -22.34 1.89
N GLN A 42 -11.38 -23.03 1.54
CA GLN A 42 -10.11 -22.38 1.19
C GLN A 42 -10.23 -21.49 -0.05
N LYS A 43 -11.04 -21.88 -1.04
CA LYS A 43 -11.36 -21.04 -2.20
C LYS A 43 -12.06 -19.73 -1.78
N THR A 44 -13.06 -19.81 -0.91
CA THR A 44 -13.76 -18.62 -0.38
C THR A 44 -12.80 -17.68 0.35
N HIS A 45 -11.95 -18.22 1.24
CA HIS A 45 -10.94 -17.40 1.94
C HIS A 45 -9.95 -16.78 0.95
N LYS A 46 -9.49 -17.53 -0.06
CA LYS A 46 -8.61 -17.00 -1.11
C LYS A 46 -9.27 -15.82 -1.83
N ILE A 47 -10.53 -15.97 -2.27
CA ILE A 47 -11.27 -14.91 -2.98
C ILE A 47 -11.43 -13.69 -2.08
N ALA A 48 -11.79 -13.87 -0.80
CA ALA A 48 -11.91 -12.78 0.15
C ALA A 48 -10.60 -12.00 0.30
N GLY A 49 -9.46 -12.70 0.40
CA GLY A 49 -8.15 -12.05 0.44
C GLY A 49 -7.79 -11.30 -0.84
N ASP A 50 -8.19 -11.82 -2.01
CA ASP A 50 -7.95 -11.17 -3.31
C ASP A 50 -8.79 -9.88 -3.46
N VAL A 51 -10.04 -9.89 -2.95
CA VAL A 51 -10.89 -8.68 -2.88
C VAL A 51 -10.29 -7.64 -1.94
N LEU A 52 -9.84 -8.06 -0.75
CA LEU A 52 -9.25 -7.16 0.24
C LEU A 52 -7.94 -6.55 -0.22
N LEU A 53 -7.16 -7.25 -1.06
CA LEU A 53 -5.95 -6.69 -1.69
C LEU A 53 -6.25 -5.41 -2.48
N GLY A 54 -7.39 -5.33 -3.16
CA GLY A 54 -7.82 -4.11 -3.86
C GLY A 54 -8.53 -3.12 -2.94
N ALA A 55 -9.41 -3.64 -2.06
CA ALA A 55 -10.26 -2.81 -1.22
C ALA A 55 -9.45 -1.99 -0.19
N MET A 56 -8.44 -2.58 0.45
CA MET A 56 -7.68 -1.90 1.50
C MET A 56 -6.86 -0.70 0.98
N PRO A 57 -6.09 -0.80 -0.12
CA PRO A 57 -5.46 0.37 -0.73
C PRO A 57 -6.46 1.41 -1.23
N ALA A 58 -7.60 0.98 -1.77
CA ALA A 58 -8.64 1.90 -2.19
C ALA A 58 -9.21 2.68 -0.99
N LEU A 59 -9.54 2.01 0.11
CA LEU A 59 -10.00 2.65 1.34
C LEU A 59 -8.95 3.58 1.95
N ALA A 60 -7.68 3.15 1.95
CA ALA A 60 -6.57 4.00 2.37
C ALA A 60 -6.43 5.25 1.49
N LEU A 61 -6.64 5.15 0.18
CA LEU A 61 -6.68 6.32 -0.70
C LEU A 61 -7.91 7.18 -0.45
N SER A 62 -9.11 6.59 -0.38
CA SER A 62 -10.37 7.29 -0.11
C SER A 62 -10.33 8.07 1.19
N SER A 63 -9.66 7.53 2.21
CA SER A 63 -9.47 8.21 3.49
C SER A 63 -8.78 9.58 3.38
N THR A 64 -7.85 9.74 2.42
CA THR A 64 -7.15 11.00 2.17
C THR A 64 -8.08 12.11 1.65
N PHE A 65 -9.17 11.72 0.98
CA PHE A 65 -10.19 12.64 0.49
C PHE A 65 -11.23 12.95 1.55
N ILE A 66 -11.67 11.95 2.32
CA ILE A 66 -12.67 12.10 3.39
C ILE A 66 -12.16 13.07 4.46
N TRP A 67 -10.91 12.92 4.90
CA TRP A 67 -10.31 13.77 5.91
C TRP A 67 -9.67 15.06 5.36
N LYS A 68 -9.96 15.43 4.10
CA LYS A 68 -9.45 16.64 3.42
C LYS A 68 -7.92 16.82 3.50
N ASP A 69 -7.23 15.73 3.71
CA ASP A 69 -5.77 15.64 3.86
C ASP A 69 -5.05 15.89 2.53
N GLY A 70 -5.78 15.75 1.43
CA GLY A 70 -5.41 16.22 0.11
C GLY A 70 -4.20 15.49 -0.47
N GLN A 71 -3.51 16.14 -1.40
CA GLN A 71 -2.46 15.49 -2.20
C GLN A 71 -1.29 14.94 -1.38
N LYS A 72 -1.04 15.48 -0.17
CA LYS A 72 0.07 15.03 0.69
C LYS A 72 -0.14 13.60 1.21
N GLY A 73 -1.37 13.27 1.60
CA GLY A 73 -1.71 11.92 2.07
C GLY A 73 -1.62 10.91 0.94
N THR A 74 -2.25 11.22 -0.19
CA THR A 74 -2.21 10.39 -1.40
C THR A 74 -0.77 10.14 -1.84
N TYR A 75 0.08 11.17 -1.88
CA TYR A 75 1.48 11.03 -2.30
C TYR A 75 2.31 10.18 -1.34
N GLN A 76 2.13 10.35 -0.02
CA GLN A 76 2.82 9.54 0.98
C GLN A 76 2.40 8.07 0.90
N PHE A 77 1.09 7.81 0.76
CA PHE A 77 0.59 6.46 0.58
C PHE A 77 1.11 5.84 -0.72
N SER A 78 1.04 6.56 -1.85
CA SER A 78 1.54 6.06 -3.14
C SER A 78 3.02 5.72 -3.08
N LYS A 79 3.85 6.52 -2.39
CA LYS A 79 5.26 6.19 -2.14
C LYS A 79 5.43 4.92 -1.31
N ALA A 80 4.72 4.83 -0.19
CA ALA A 80 4.76 3.65 0.67
C ALA A 80 4.35 2.38 -0.09
N LEU A 81 3.25 2.45 -0.85
CA LEU A 81 2.70 1.33 -1.61
C LEU A 81 3.64 0.92 -2.75
N THR A 82 4.14 1.88 -3.53
CA THR A 82 5.07 1.61 -4.63
C THR A 82 6.36 1.00 -4.12
N GLY A 83 6.91 1.56 -3.04
CA GLY A 83 8.11 1.01 -2.40
C GLY A 83 7.87 -0.39 -1.83
N THR A 84 6.71 -0.64 -1.22
CA THR A 84 6.31 -1.97 -0.73
C THR A 84 6.28 -2.98 -1.87
N ILE A 85 5.63 -2.63 -2.99
CA ILE A 85 5.54 -3.49 -4.17
C ILE A 85 6.94 -3.76 -4.73
N ALA A 86 7.73 -2.71 -4.96
CA ALA A 86 9.08 -2.82 -5.51
C ALA A 86 9.96 -3.73 -4.65
N LEU A 87 9.98 -3.52 -3.32
CA LEU A 87 10.78 -4.32 -2.40
C LEU A 87 10.26 -5.76 -2.32
N THR A 88 8.95 -5.97 -2.24
CA THR A 88 8.35 -7.31 -2.19
C THR A 88 8.71 -8.11 -3.44
N TYR A 89 8.53 -7.53 -4.63
CA TYR A 89 8.84 -8.23 -5.89
C TYR A 89 10.34 -8.39 -6.09
N GLY A 90 11.16 -7.40 -5.71
CA GLY A 90 12.61 -7.54 -5.72
C GLY A 90 13.09 -8.72 -4.89
N LEU A 91 12.55 -8.88 -3.67
CA LEU A 91 12.86 -10.01 -2.80
C LEU A 91 12.32 -11.34 -3.34
N LYS A 92 11.13 -11.36 -3.96
CA LYS A 92 10.60 -12.57 -4.62
C LYS A 92 11.56 -13.11 -5.68
N LEU A 93 12.04 -12.23 -6.54
CA LEU A 93 12.97 -12.60 -7.60
C LEU A 93 14.35 -13.01 -7.05
N ALA A 94 14.79 -12.40 -5.95
CA ALA A 94 16.10 -12.69 -5.35
C ALA A 94 16.13 -14.00 -4.55
N ILE A 95 15.07 -14.31 -3.80
CA ILE A 95 15.05 -15.46 -2.87
C ILE A 95 14.48 -16.72 -3.54
N ASN A 96 13.59 -16.57 -4.52
CA ASN A 96 13.07 -17.66 -5.35
C ASN A 96 12.62 -18.91 -4.55
N LYS A 97 11.88 -18.68 -3.45
CA LYS A 97 11.40 -19.74 -2.54
C LYS A 97 10.17 -20.45 -3.11
N GLU A 98 10.22 -21.77 -3.17
CA GLU A 98 9.10 -22.64 -3.52
C GLU A 98 7.88 -22.43 -2.61
N ARG A 99 6.68 -22.37 -3.19
CA ARG A 99 5.43 -22.27 -2.43
C ARG A 99 5.06 -23.59 -1.75
N PRO A 100 4.31 -23.55 -0.63
CA PRO A 100 3.82 -24.77 0.02
C PRO A 100 2.98 -25.66 -0.92
N ASN A 101 2.24 -25.06 -1.85
CA ASN A 101 1.45 -25.77 -2.85
C ASN A 101 2.22 -26.18 -4.13
N ARG A 102 3.55 -25.96 -4.20
CA ARG A 102 4.44 -26.30 -5.33
C ARG A 102 4.05 -25.70 -6.69
N GLU A 103 3.27 -24.63 -6.68
CA GLU A 103 2.79 -23.98 -7.91
C GLU A 103 3.90 -23.17 -8.61
N ASN A 104 4.80 -22.55 -7.83
CA ASN A 104 5.94 -21.78 -8.32
C ASN A 104 6.93 -21.45 -7.20
N ASN A 105 8.02 -20.77 -7.57
CA ASN A 105 9.11 -20.36 -6.68
C ASN A 105 9.00 -18.89 -6.21
N ASN A 106 7.79 -18.32 -6.22
CA ASN A 106 7.54 -16.94 -5.81
C ASN A 106 6.78 -16.87 -4.48
N SER A 107 7.23 -17.62 -3.46
CA SER A 107 6.62 -17.60 -2.13
C SER A 107 7.06 -16.37 -1.32
N PHE A 108 8.35 -16.26 -1.00
CA PHE A 108 8.83 -15.23 -0.08
C PHE A 108 9.05 -13.87 -0.78
N PRO A 109 8.64 -12.74 -0.19
CA PRO A 109 7.65 -12.56 0.88
C PRO A 109 6.22 -12.50 0.31
N SER A 110 5.18 -12.59 1.16
CA SER A 110 3.79 -12.50 0.73
C SER A 110 3.43 -11.10 0.23
N GLY A 111 3.09 -10.97 -1.05
CA GLY A 111 2.71 -9.70 -1.67
C GLY A 111 1.30 -9.21 -1.28
N HIS A 112 0.37 -10.13 -1.02
CA HIS A 112 -0.96 -9.75 -0.53
C HIS A 112 -0.85 -9.16 0.88
N THR A 113 -0.05 -9.82 1.72
CA THR A 113 0.19 -9.37 3.09
C THR A 113 0.94 -8.04 3.10
N SER A 114 1.99 -7.87 2.28
CA SER A 114 2.76 -6.63 2.28
C SER A 114 1.92 -5.41 1.89
N VAL A 115 1.08 -5.52 0.86
CA VAL A 115 0.18 -4.44 0.45
C VAL A 115 -0.88 -4.16 1.51
N ALA A 116 -1.54 -5.19 2.06
CA ALA A 116 -2.57 -5.01 3.09
C ALA A 116 -2.02 -4.33 4.36
N PHE A 117 -0.84 -4.76 4.83
CA PHE A 117 -0.17 -4.16 5.98
C PHE A 117 0.37 -2.76 5.68
N ALA A 118 0.81 -2.47 4.45
CA ALA A 118 1.16 -1.10 4.05
C ALA A 118 -0.06 -0.17 4.15
N SER A 119 -1.23 -0.60 3.64
CA SER A 119 -2.48 0.16 3.76
C SER A 119 -2.90 0.37 5.21
N ALA A 120 -2.88 -0.67 6.04
CA ALA A 120 -3.22 -0.58 7.45
C ALA A 120 -2.27 0.34 8.21
N ALA A 121 -0.96 0.19 8.00
CA ALA A 121 0.05 1.01 8.63
C ALA A 121 -0.02 2.49 8.20
N PHE A 122 -0.34 2.76 6.94
CA PHE A 122 -0.58 4.13 6.47
C PHE A 122 -1.73 4.78 7.24
N VAL A 123 -2.89 4.11 7.27
CA VAL A 123 -4.09 4.62 7.96
C VAL A 123 -3.81 4.83 9.44
N GLN A 124 -3.18 3.85 10.10
CA GLN A 124 -2.79 3.95 11.51
C GLN A 124 -1.82 5.10 11.78
N LYS A 125 -0.73 5.19 11.00
CA LYS A 125 0.30 6.20 11.20
C LYS A 125 -0.24 7.59 10.95
N ARG A 126 -1.13 7.73 9.97
CA ARG A 126 -1.64 9.00 9.51
C ARG A 126 -2.80 9.51 10.34
N TYR A 127 -3.85 8.69 10.53
CA TYR A 127 -5.10 9.09 11.17
C TYR A 127 -5.25 8.56 12.60
N GLY A 128 -4.36 7.67 13.05
CA GLY A 128 -4.31 7.17 14.42
C GLY A 128 -4.84 5.74 14.58
N TRP A 129 -4.73 5.23 15.81
CA TRP A 129 -5.03 3.84 16.13
C TRP A 129 -6.51 3.47 16.05
N GLU A 130 -7.42 4.44 16.21
CA GLU A 130 -8.86 4.22 16.06
C GLU A 130 -9.21 3.60 14.69
N TYR A 131 -8.59 4.11 13.62
CA TYR A 131 -8.71 3.54 12.26
C TYR A 131 -7.68 2.44 11.98
N GLY A 132 -6.56 2.46 12.72
CA GLY A 132 -5.49 1.49 12.59
C GLY A 132 -5.87 0.08 13.02
N ILE A 133 -6.53 -0.07 14.18
CA ILE A 133 -6.93 -1.37 14.72
C ILE A 133 -7.80 -2.16 13.73
N PRO A 134 -8.94 -1.64 13.24
CA PRO A 134 -9.76 -2.38 12.28
C PRO A 134 -9.01 -2.66 10.97
N ALA A 135 -8.15 -1.74 10.53
CA ALA A 135 -7.35 -1.96 9.33
C ALA A 135 -6.31 -3.08 9.50
N TYR A 136 -5.64 -3.18 10.66
CA TYR A 136 -4.71 -4.27 10.94
C TYR A 136 -5.41 -5.61 11.13
N LEU A 137 -6.63 -5.65 11.68
CA LEU A 137 -7.43 -6.88 11.75
C LEU A 137 -7.75 -7.41 10.35
N LEU A 138 -8.16 -6.52 9.43
CA LEU A 138 -8.37 -6.89 8.02
C LEU A 138 -7.08 -7.36 7.36
N ALA A 139 -5.96 -6.68 7.61
CA ALA A 139 -4.64 -7.08 7.09
C ALA A 139 -4.21 -8.46 7.60
N GLY A 140 -4.44 -8.74 8.89
CA GLY A 140 -4.19 -10.04 9.51
C GLY A 140 -5.02 -11.13 8.87
N TYR A 141 -6.31 -10.88 8.61
CA TYR A 141 -7.17 -11.81 7.90
C TYR A 141 -6.69 -12.07 6.46
N VAL A 142 -6.21 -11.05 5.74
CA VAL A 142 -5.56 -11.27 4.42
C VAL A 142 -4.38 -12.23 4.55
N GLY A 143 -3.51 -12.04 5.55
CA GLY A 143 -2.40 -12.96 5.84
C GLY A 143 -2.86 -14.39 6.09
N TYR A 144 -3.87 -14.56 6.95
CA TYR A 144 -4.49 -15.87 7.23
C TYR A 144 -4.97 -16.57 5.95
N THR A 145 -5.68 -15.84 5.07
CA THR A 145 -6.19 -16.43 3.82
C THR A 145 -5.08 -16.96 2.91
N ARG A 146 -3.85 -16.44 3.01
CA ARG A 146 -2.71 -16.91 2.20
C ARG A 146 -2.12 -18.21 2.74
N ILE A 147 -2.13 -18.37 4.06
CA ILE A 147 -1.72 -19.61 4.73
C ILE A 147 -2.75 -20.70 4.44
N GLU A 148 -4.03 -20.41 4.63
CA GLU A 148 -5.13 -21.35 4.37
C GLU A 148 -5.18 -21.83 2.91
N ALA A 149 -4.81 -20.96 1.97
CA ALA A 149 -4.73 -21.31 0.54
C ALA A 149 -3.42 -22.02 0.15
N ASN A 150 -2.56 -22.39 1.12
CA ASN A 150 -1.23 -22.98 0.92
C ASN A 150 -0.34 -22.19 -0.05
N LYS A 151 -0.54 -20.86 -0.12
CA LYS A 151 0.24 -19.97 -1.01
C LYS A 151 1.51 -19.48 -0.35
N HIS A 152 1.51 -19.35 0.97
CA HIS A 152 2.57 -18.77 1.78
C HIS A 152 2.61 -19.45 3.15
N ASP A 153 3.78 -19.61 3.74
CA ASP A 153 3.90 -20.00 5.14
C ASP A 153 3.87 -18.78 6.08
N GLY A 154 3.89 -19.02 7.39
CA GLY A 154 3.87 -17.96 8.38
C GLY A 154 5.02 -16.97 8.25
N VAL A 155 6.20 -17.43 7.83
CA VAL A 155 7.39 -16.57 7.67
C VAL A 155 7.22 -15.64 6.47
N ASP A 156 6.70 -16.14 5.35
CA ASP A 156 6.38 -15.32 4.18
C ASP A 156 5.39 -14.20 4.51
N VAL A 157 4.38 -14.51 5.33
CA VAL A 157 3.37 -13.57 5.82
C VAL A 157 3.97 -12.55 6.77
N LEU A 158 4.74 -12.97 7.77
CA LEU A 158 5.40 -12.07 8.73
C LEU A 158 6.38 -11.12 8.03
N ALA A 159 7.18 -11.62 7.09
CA ALA A 159 8.08 -10.78 6.30
C ALA A 159 7.31 -9.78 5.44
N GLY A 160 6.22 -10.19 4.80
CA GLY A 160 5.33 -9.29 4.07
C GLY A 160 4.78 -8.18 4.96
N ALA A 161 4.28 -8.54 6.15
CA ALA A 161 3.76 -7.58 7.13
C ALA A 161 4.83 -6.56 7.56
N ALA A 162 6.05 -7.04 7.87
CA ALA A 162 7.16 -6.19 8.27
C ALA A 162 7.55 -5.19 7.16
N ILE A 163 7.60 -5.64 5.90
CA ILE A 163 7.87 -4.78 4.74
C ILE A 163 6.79 -3.70 4.61
N GLY A 164 5.52 -4.10 4.65
CA GLY A 164 4.41 -3.16 4.50
C GLY A 164 4.38 -2.10 5.60
N ILE A 165 4.51 -2.51 6.86
CA ILE A 165 4.58 -1.58 8.00
C ILE A 165 5.80 -0.66 7.88
N GLY A 166 6.97 -1.23 7.62
CA GLY A 166 8.23 -0.49 7.52
C GLY A 166 8.20 0.59 6.44
N MET A 167 7.72 0.25 5.24
CA MET A 167 7.61 1.20 4.14
C MET A 167 6.59 2.29 4.42
N SER A 168 5.44 1.95 5.01
CA SER A 168 4.47 2.96 5.43
C SER A 168 5.03 3.88 6.51
N TYR A 169 5.76 3.37 7.50
CA TYR A 169 6.39 4.20 8.53
C TYR A 169 7.49 5.10 7.98
N LEU A 170 8.23 4.63 6.98
CA LEU A 170 9.28 5.40 6.32
C LEU A 170 8.72 6.59 5.54
N PHE A 171 7.61 6.40 4.83
CA PHE A 171 7.07 7.43 3.93
C PHE A 171 5.87 8.21 4.48
N THR A 172 5.29 7.76 5.59
CA THR A 172 4.07 8.36 6.16
C THR A 172 4.35 9.12 7.43
N LYS A 173 3.92 10.38 7.44
CA LYS A 173 3.85 11.23 8.63
C LYS A 173 2.42 11.28 9.14
N ARG A 174 2.29 11.53 10.44
CA ARG A 174 0.99 11.74 11.08
C ARG A 174 0.28 12.93 10.43
N TYR A 175 -1.03 12.81 10.22
CA TYR A 175 -1.86 13.94 9.83
C TYR A 175 -2.02 14.83 11.05
N ASP A 176 -1.54 16.07 10.94
CA ASP A 176 -1.65 17.06 12.00
C ASP A 176 -2.64 18.13 11.55
N ASP A 177 -3.89 17.95 11.98
CA ASP A 177 -4.99 18.88 11.74
C ASP A 177 -4.93 20.10 12.69
N LYS A 178 -3.89 20.17 13.53
CA LYS A 178 -3.69 21.30 14.43
C LYS A 178 -3.44 22.54 13.59
N LYS A 179 -4.50 23.34 13.46
CA LYS A 179 -4.50 24.74 13.04
C LYS A 179 -3.22 25.38 13.49
N LYS A 180 -2.34 25.69 12.53
CA LYS A 180 -0.97 26.09 12.80
C LYS A 180 -0.98 27.37 13.62
N LEU A 181 -0.79 27.22 14.93
CA LEU A 181 -0.36 28.29 15.81
C LEU A 181 1.14 28.43 15.59
N GLY A 182 1.53 29.44 14.82
CA GLY A 182 2.93 29.83 14.67
C GLY A 182 3.21 30.99 15.61
N ILE A 183 4.26 30.89 16.43
CA ILE A 183 4.81 32.02 17.17
C ILE A 183 6.01 32.51 16.35
N SER A 184 5.96 33.75 15.88
CA SER A 184 7.11 34.44 15.29
C SER A 184 7.59 35.53 16.22
N SER A 185 8.90 35.77 16.24
CA SER A 185 9.51 36.93 16.88
C SER A 185 10.18 37.78 15.80
N GLY A 186 10.00 39.09 15.84
CA GLY A 186 10.58 40.00 14.87
C GLY A 186 10.77 41.40 15.43
N PHE A 187 11.29 42.29 14.59
CA PHE A 187 11.40 43.71 14.90
C PHE A 187 10.66 44.49 13.82
N ILE A 188 9.74 45.35 14.22
CA ILE A 188 9.11 46.35 13.33
C ILE A 188 9.60 47.69 13.85
N GLU A 189 10.32 48.45 13.00
CA GLU A 189 10.87 49.77 13.36
C GLU A 189 11.65 49.75 14.69
N ASN A 190 12.61 48.83 14.85
CA ASN A 190 13.39 48.62 16.07
C ASN A 190 12.59 48.23 17.34
N THR A 191 11.30 47.92 17.22
CA THR A 191 10.48 47.47 18.35
C THR A 191 10.35 45.94 18.34
N PRO A 192 10.73 45.24 19.43
CA PRO A 192 10.56 43.78 19.51
C PRO A 192 9.08 43.42 19.49
N THR A 193 8.70 42.52 18.58
CA THR A 193 7.33 42.08 18.36
C THR A 193 7.24 40.56 18.37
N ILE A 194 6.13 40.05 18.89
CA ILE A 194 5.79 38.63 18.88
C ILE A 194 4.48 38.47 18.10
N GLY A 195 4.53 37.74 16.99
CA GLY A 195 3.38 37.45 16.14
C GLY A 195 2.79 36.07 16.46
N LEU A 196 1.49 36.01 16.67
CA LEU A 196 0.72 34.76 16.70
C LEU A 196 0.02 34.59 15.36
N THR A 197 0.48 33.65 14.55
CA THR A 197 -0.17 33.27 13.29
C THR A 197 -1.11 32.11 13.57
N TYR A 198 -2.39 32.27 13.23
CA TYR A 198 -3.38 31.20 13.27
C TYR A 198 -3.94 30.98 11.88
N LYS A 199 -3.81 29.75 11.37
CA LYS A 199 -4.35 29.36 10.07
C LYS A 199 -5.65 28.57 10.29
N PHE A 200 -6.78 29.20 9.96
CA PHE A 200 -8.11 28.60 9.97
C PHE A 200 -8.24 27.52 8.88
#